data_AF-A0A9C9VGA4-F1
#
_entry.id   AF-A0A9C9VGA4-F1
#
_cell.length_a   1.000
_cell.length_b   1.000
_cell.length_c   1.000
_cell.angle_alpha   90.00
_cell.angle_beta   90.00
_cell.angle_gamma   90.00
#
_symmetry.space_group_name_H-M   'P 1'
#
loop_
_entity.id
_entity.type
_entity.pdbx_description
1 polymer ?
#
loop_
_entity_poly.entity_id
_entity_poly.type
_entity_poly.pdbx_seq_one_letter_code
_entity_poly.pdbx_strand_id
1 'polypeptide(L)'
;REHQQQVPYGVMEMGGTRITQLVEKPVYRYFVNAGIYALSPRTLQHVPKNRPYDMPQLLNQLIVQQQAVGGFPLTEYWLDIGQLPDFKQAQADFDLHFTRIAPEEKAYA
;
A
#
# COMPACT_ATOMS: atom_id res chain seq x y z
N ARG A 1 -0.12 2.68 3.10
CA ARG A 1 0.99 3.65 2.89
C ARG A 1 0.43 4.85 2.15
N GLU A 2 0.81 6.09 2.50
CA GLU A 2 0.51 7.24 1.63
C GLU A 2 1.46 7.21 0.42
N HIS A 3 0.88 7.26 -0.77
CA HIS A 3 1.58 7.42 -2.03
C HIS A 3 1.28 8.81 -2.60
N GLN A 4 2.30 9.46 -3.13
CA GLN A 4 2.20 10.78 -3.72
C GLN A 4 2.58 10.69 -5.19
N GLN A 5 1.70 11.18 -6.05
CA GLN A 5 1.96 11.31 -7.47
C GLN A 5 1.86 12.77 -7.87
N GLN A 6 2.97 13.34 -8.33
CA GLN A 6 2.96 14.66 -8.92
C GLN A 6 2.76 14.56 -10.43
N VAL A 7 1.79 15.31 -10.95
CA VAL A 7 1.68 15.52 -12.39
C VAL A 7 2.62 16.67 -12.76
N PRO A 8 3.57 16.51 -13.70
CA PRO A 8 4.55 17.55 -14.03
C PRO A 8 3.98 18.67 -14.94
N TYR A 9 2.65 18.74 -15.07
CA TYR A 9 1.92 19.67 -15.92
C TYR A 9 0.70 20.24 -15.17
N GLY A 10 0.12 21.31 -15.70
CA GLY A 10 -1.21 21.76 -15.28
C GLY A 10 -2.30 20.74 -15.65
N VAL A 11 -3.13 20.36 -14.68
CA VAL A 11 -4.31 19.49 -14.88
C VAL A 11 -5.54 20.38 -15.02
N MET A 12 -6.29 20.18 -16.10
CA MET A 12 -7.53 20.90 -16.37
C MET A 12 -8.73 19.96 -16.27
N GLU A 13 -9.77 20.40 -15.58
CA GLU A 13 -11.10 19.79 -15.67
C GLU A 13 -11.94 20.58 -16.67
N MET A 14 -12.68 19.86 -17.52
CA MET A 14 -13.51 20.47 -18.56
C MET A 14 -14.93 19.89 -18.56
N GLY A 15 -15.92 20.78 -18.69
CA GLY A 15 -17.30 20.45 -19.01
C GLY A 15 -17.59 20.80 -20.46
N GLY A 16 -17.51 19.81 -21.36
CA GLY A 16 -17.56 20.07 -22.80
C GLY A 16 -16.34 20.86 -23.27
N THR A 17 -16.55 22.03 -23.87
CA THR A 17 -15.46 22.92 -24.34
C THR A 17 -15.02 23.96 -23.31
N ARG A 18 -15.68 24.01 -22.13
CA ARG A 18 -15.40 24.99 -21.09
C ARG A 18 -14.49 24.41 -20.03
N ILE A 19 -13.39 25.10 -19.72
CA ILE A 19 -12.54 24.80 -18.57
C ILE A 19 -13.29 25.18 -17.29
N THR A 20 -13.37 24.24 -16.35
CA THR A 20 -14.03 24.40 -15.04
C THR A 20 -13.04 24.52 -13.89
N GLN A 21 -11.86 23.90 -14.02
CA GLN A 21 -10.77 23.99 -13.04
C GLN A 21 -9.41 23.85 -13.75
N LEU A 22 -8.40 24.56 -13.24
CA LEU A 22 -7.00 24.41 -13.63
C LEU A 22 -6.15 24.38 -12.37
N VAL A 23 -5.34 23.33 -12.20
CA VAL A 23 -4.38 23.20 -11.10
C VAL A 23 -3.01 22.96 -11.68
N GLU A 24 -2.05 23.84 -11.39
CA GLU A 24 -0.68 23.72 -11.88
C GLU A 24 0.10 22.69 -11.05
N LYS A 25 0.71 21.71 -11.73
CA LYS A 25 1.57 20.67 -11.15
C LYS A 25 1.00 20.03 -9.86
N PRO A 26 -0.26 19.54 -9.89
CA PRO A 26 -0.90 19.02 -8.70
C PRO A 26 -0.15 17.81 -8.16
N VAL A 27 -0.15 17.69 -6.83
CA VAL A 27 0.28 16.49 -6.12
C VAL A 27 -0.95 15.79 -5.59
N TYR A 28 -1.20 14.60 -6.12
CA TYR A 28 -2.27 13.75 -5.63
C TYR A 28 -1.74 12.79 -4.56
N ARG A 29 -2.49 12.67 -3.47
CA ARG A 29 -2.16 11.82 -2.33
C ARG A 29 -3.21 10.75 -2.18
N TYR A 30 -2.78 9.50 -2.11
CA TYR A 30 -3.68 8.35 -1.96
C TYR A 30 -3.12 7.36 -0.96
N PHE A 31 -4.01 6.68 -0.24
CA PHE A 31 -3.63 5.49 0.51
C PHE A 31 -3.62 4.29 -0.44
N VAL A 32 -2.45 3.67 -0.59
CA VAL A 32 -2.30 2.44 -1.36
C VAL A 32 -2.32 1.23 -0.44
N ASN A 33 -2.88 0.13 -0.96
CA ASN A 33 -2.89 -1.15 -0.28
C ASN A 33 -1.46 -1.69 -0.16
N ALA A 34 -1.01 -1.93 1.07
CA ALA A 34 0.35 -2.39 1.36
C ALA A 34 0.52 -3.92 1.29
N GLY A 35 -0.57 -4.67 1.05
CA GLY A 35 -0.55 -6.13 1.03
C GLY A 35 -0.46 -6.79 2.41
N ILE A 36 -0.69 -6.04 3.50
CA ILE A 36 -0.62 -6.51 4.88
C ILE A 36 -2.03 -6.48 5.47
N TYR A 37 -2.48 -7.60 6.02
CA TYR A 37 -3.85 -7.75 6.51
C TYR A 37 -3.88 -8.43 7.88
N ALA A 38 -4.68 -7.89 8.79
CA ALA A 38 -5.08 -8.54 10.02
C ALA A 38 -6.56 -8.91 9.91
N LEU A 39 -6.87 -10.21 9.90
CA LEU A 39 -8.22 -10.71 9.65
C LEU A 39 -8.78 -11.43 10.87
N SER A 40 -10.06 -11.18 11.17
CA SER A 40 -10.80 -12.07 12.08
C SER A 40 -11.01 -13.42 11.40
N PRO A 41 -10.81 -14.57 12.08
CA PRO A 41 -11.05 -15.89 11.47
C PRO A 41 -12.43 -16.06 10.86
N ARG A 42 -13.43 -15.33 11.38
CA ARG A 42 -14.80 -15.34 10.86
C ARG A 42 -14.89 -14.83 9.41
N THR A 43 -13.98 -13.96 8.97
CA THR A 43 -14.02 -13.45 7.59
C THR A 43 -13.73 -14.53 6.55
N LEU A 44 -13.05 -15.61 6.94
CA LEU A 44 -12.71 -16.71 6.04
C LEU A 44 -13.94 -17.48 5.54
N GLN A 45 -15.08 -17.39 6.24
CA GLN A 45 -16.34 -18.00 5.79
C GLN A 45 -16.86 -17.40 4.47
N HIS A 46 -16.40 -16.20 4.12
CA HIS A 46 -16.76 -15.52 2.88
C HIS A 46 -15.89 -15.95 1.70
N VAL A 47 -14.81 -16.71 1.95
CA VAL A 47 -13.93 -17.21 0.90
C VAL A 47 -14.58 -18.44 0.23
N PRO A 48 -14.91 -18.36 -1.06
CA PRO A 48 -15.58 -19.43 -1.78
C PRO A 48 -14.63 -20.61 -2.01
N LYS A 49 -15.17 -21.83 -1.94
CA LYS A 49 -14.42 -23.04 -2.23
C LYS A 49 -14.21 -23.21 -3.73
N ASN A 50 -13.09 -23.82 -4.11
CA ASN A 50 -12.81 -24.28 -5.47
C ASN A 50 -12.81 -23.20 -6.56
N ARG A 51 -12.51 -21.95 -6.21
CA ARG A 51 -12.24 -20.90 -7.22
C ARG A 51 -11.17 -19.93 -6.72
N PRO A 52 -10.39 -19.31 -7.62
CA PRO A 52 -9.52 -18.20 -7.27
C PRO A 52 -10.33 -17.09 -6.60
N TYR A 53 -9.81 -16.60 -5.48
CA TYR A 53 -10.39 -15.51 -4.72
C TYR A 53 -9.29 -14.75 -3.99
N ASP A 54 -9.15 -13.46 -4.26
CA ASP A 54 -8.07 -12.63 -3.74
C ASP A 54 -8.52 -11.71 -2.59
N MET A 55 -7.53 -11.00 -2.03
CA MET A 55 -7.76 -10.07 -0.92
C MET A 55 -8.64 -8.86 -1.30
N PRO A 56 -8.41 -8.16 -2.44
CA PRO A 56 -9.34 -7.14 -2.91
C PRO A 56 -10.79 -7.61 -3.01
N GLN A 57 -11.03 -8.80 -3.56
CA GLN A 57 -12.37 -9.38 -3.66
C GLN A 57 -12.99 -9.62 -2.28
N LEU A 58 -12.25 -10.23 -1.35
CA LEU A 58 -12.72 -10.44 0.02
C LEU A 58 -13.07 -9.12 0.71
N LEU A 59 -12.20 -8.12 0.65
CA LEU A 59 -12.42 -6.82 1.28
C LEU A 59 -13.62 -6.10 0.67
N ASN A 60 -13.75 -6.09 -0.66
CA ASN A 60 -14.89 -5.49 -1.35
C ASN A 60 -16.21 -6.17 -0.96
N GLN A 61 -16.23 -7.50 -0.85
CA GLN A 61 -17.41 -8.22 -0.38
C GLN A 61 -17.79 -7.82 1.05
N LEU A 62 -16.82 -7.74 1.97
CA LEU A 62 -17.06 -7.34 3.36
C LEU A 62 -17.58 -5.89 3.45
N ILE A 63 -17.05 -4.97 2.63
CA ILE A 63 -17.52 -3.58 2.53
C ILE A 63 -18.97 -3.52 2.06
N VAL A 64 -19.32 -4.25 0.99
CA VAL A 64 -20.70 -4.32 0.47
C VAL A 64 -21.66 -4.89 1.53
N GLN A 65 -21.20 -5.85 2.33
CA GLN A 65 -21.95 -6.44 3.45
C GLN A 65 -21.94 -5.58 4.71
N GLN A 66 -21.44 -4.33 4.64
CA GLN A 66 -21.34 -3.38 5.76
C GLN A 66 -20.64 -3.96 6.99
N GLN A 67 -19.72 -4.90 6.79
CA GLN A 67 -18.84 -5.40 7.84
C GLN A 67 -17.77 -4.37 8.16
N ALA A 68 -17.23 -4.41 9.38
CA ALA A 68 -16.16 -3.50 9.78
C ALA A 68 -14.86 -3.83 9.00
N VAL A 69 -14.47 -2.93 8.10
CA VAL A 69 -13.21 -2.98 7.35
C VAL A 69 -12.46 -1.68 7.60
N GLY A 70 -11.36 -1.75 8.35
CA GLY A 70 -10.52 -0.60 8.68
C GLY A 70 -9.24 -0.54 7.86
N GLY A 71 -8.75 0.67 7.60
CA GLY A 71 -7.41 0.91 7.08
C GLY A 71 -6.46 1.33 8.20
N PHE A 72 -5.24 0.79 8.20
CA PHE A 72 -4.17 1.23 9.09
C PHE A 72 -3.10 2.00 8.28
N PRO A 73 -2.84 3.29 8.57
CA PRO A 73 -1.84 4.06 7.85
C PRO A 73 -0.43 3.57 8.23
N LEU A 74 0.22 2.83 7.31
CA LEU A 74 1.62 2.45 7.47
C LEU A 74 2.54 3.66 7.28
N THR A 75 3.35 3.98 8.29
CA THR A 75 4.29 5.11 8.30
C THR A 75 5.75 4.66 8.17
N GLU A 76 6.00 3.38 8.38
CA GLU A 76 7.28 2.71 8.39
C GLU A 76 7.81 2.48 6.96
N TYR A 77 9.07 2.04 6.88
CA TYR A 77 9.68 1.61 5.62
C TYR A 77 8.86 0.47 5.00
N TRP A 78 8.49 0.65 3.72
CA TRP A 78 7.76 -0.32 2.93
C TRP A 78 8.11 -0.10 1.47
N LEU A 79 8.36 -1.20 0.76
CA LEU A 79 8.67 -1.20 -0.66
C LEU A 79 7.98 -2.40 -1.32
N ASP A 80 7.33 -2.17 -2.46
CA ASP A 80 6.82 -3.25 -3.31
C ASP A 80 7.97 -3.83 -4.13
N ILE A 81 8.38 -5.07 -3.83
CA ILE A 81 9.52 -5.74 -4.47
C ILE A 81 9.12 -6.63 -5.65
N GLY A 82 7.94 -6.39 -6.24
CA GLY A 82 7.41 -7.19 -7.35
C GLY A 82 8.21 -7.08 -8.66
N GLN A 83 9.03 -6.04 -8.84
CA GLN A 83 9.89 -5.86 -10.01
C GLN A 83 11.37 -5.93 -9.65
N LEU A 84 12.20 -6.33 -10.62
CA LEU A 84 13.65 -6.47 -10.42
C LEU A 84 14.35 -5.17 -9.95
N PRO A 85 14.01 -3.97 -10.46
CA PRO A 85 14.58 -2.73 -9.94
C PRO A 85 14.25 -2.50 -8.46
N ASP A 86 13.00 -2.72 -8.07
CA ASP A 86 12.56 -2.54 -6.68
C ASP A 86 13.19 -3.57 -5.73
N PHE A 87 13.36 -4.80 -6.20
CA PHE A 87 14.10 -5.83 -5.46
C PHE A 87 15.56 -5.41 -5.21
N LYS A 88 16.26 -4.88 -6.23
CA LYS A 88 17.63 -4.37 -6.07
C LYS A 88 17.68 -3.18 -5.11
N GLN A 89 16.68 -2.30 -5.17
CA GLN A 89 16.55 -1.20 -4.23
C GLN A 89 16.36 -1.71 -2.80
N ALA A 90 15.50 -2.71 -2.58
CA ALA A 90 15.32 -3.33 -1.27
C ALA A 90 16.63 -3.90 -0.68
N GLN A 91 17.47 -4.49 -1.53
CA GLN A 91 18.77 -5.01 -1.11
C GLN A 91 19.71 -3.88 -0.66
N ALA A 92 19.79 -2.78 -1.42
CA ALA A 92 20.60 -1.62 -1.05
C ALA A 92 20.09 -0.94 0.23
N ASP A 93 18.76 -0.89 0.38
CA ASP A 93 18.09 -0.27 1.52
C ASP A 93 18.17 -1.11 2.80
N PHE A 94 18.50 -2.41 2.69
CA PHE A 94 18.51 -3.32 3.84
C PHE A 94 19.46 -2.83 4.94
N ASP A 95 20.70 -2.51 4.56
CA ASP A 95 21.70 -2.08 5.54
C ASP A 95 21.38 -0.72 6.16
N LEU A 96 20.67 0.13 5.41
CA LEU A 96 20.26 1.46 5.88
C LEU A 96 19.16 1.37 6.94
N HIS A 97 18.23 0.42 6.81
CA HIS A 97 17.04 0.35 7.64
C HIS A 97 17.06 -0.76 8.70
N PHE A 98 17.83 -1.82 8.50
CA PHE A 98 17.73 -3.05 9.32
C PHE A 98 19.05 -3.48 9.95
N THR A 99 20.18 -2.85 9.62
CA THR A 99 21.46 -3.17 10.24
C THR A 99 21.68 -2.33 11.51
N ARG A 100 21.08 -2.81 12.60
CA ARG A 100 21.54 -2.51 13.97
C ARG A 100 21.53 -3.78 14.82
N ILE A 101 22.47 -4.68 14.56
CA ILE A 101 22.92 -5.66 15.56
C ILE A 101 24.33 -5.23 15.98
N ALA A 102 24.41 -4.47 17.07
CA ALA A 102 25.64 -4.41 17.84
C ALA A 102 25.85 -5.78 18.52
N PRO A 103 27.10 -6.24 18.68
CA PRO A 103 27.41 -7.59 19.14
C PRO A 103 27.23 -7.68 20.66
N GLU A 104 26.03 -8.01 21.13
CA GLU A 104 25.75 -8.17 22.56
C GLU A 104 25.69 -9.65 23.01
N GLU A 105 26.02 -10.60 22.13
CA GLU A 105 26.14 -12.04 22.45
C GLU A 105 27.59 -12.53 22.70
N LYS A 106 28.49 -11.65 23.14
CA LYS A 106 29.87 -12.05 23.54
C LYS A 106 30.21 -11.74 25.01
N ALA A 107 29.22 -11.69 25.90
CA ALA A 107 29.48 -11.39 27.31
C ALA A 107 28.82 -12.36 28.30
N TYR A 108 28.60 -13.64 27.96
CA TYR A 108 28.39 -14.70 28.95
C TYR A 108 28.88 -16.05 28.38
N ALA A 109 30.20 -16.23 28.38
CA ALA A 109 30.86 -17.54 28.33
C ALA A 109 31.94 -17.55 29.42
#